data_AF-A0A420QSI5-F1
#
_entry.id   AF-A0A420QSI5-F1
#
_cell.length_a   1.000
_cell.length_b   1.000
_cell.length_c   1.000
_cell.angle_alpha   90.00
_cell.angle_beta   90.00
_cell.angle_gamma   90.00
#
_symmetry.space_group_name_H-M   'P 1'
#
loop_
_entity.id
_entity.type
_entity.pdbx_description
1 polymer ?
#
loop_
_entity_poly.entity_id
_entity_poly.type
_entity_poly.pdbx_seq_one_letter_code
_entity_poly.pdbx_strand_id
1 'polypeptide(L)'
;MDLRPSISKEGNDPKDAATRLGDLIDKIVRYCPDAVILVAIPLASCDTEKPKMPIYRALIPGLVRQRRKDGDHVIAVDFSTFDLGELRDCLHPTNEGYSIMGDYWYDFIKQVPKGWIKEPVGDDPKREENGVGRRVLPDKMSILGIVLCWGVYHMCWV
;
A
#
# COMPACT_ATOMS: atom_id res chain seq x y z
N MET A 1 24.80 3.89 16.85
CA MET A 1 24.11 2.88 16.04
C MET A 1 23.83 1.67 16.93
N ASP A 2 22.57 1.29 17.07
CA ASP A 2 22.15 0.04 17.71
C ASP A 2 22.46 -1.14 16.77
N LEU A 3 23.08 -2.20 17.29
CA LEU A 3 23.66 -3.33 16.51
C LEU A 3 22.74 -4.55 16.42
N ARG A 4 21.45 -4.41 16.75
CA ARG A 4 20.49 -5.53 16.66
C ARG A 4 20.18 -5.87 15.18
N PRO A 5 20.44 -7.10 14.71
CA PRO A 5 20.30 -7.49 13.29
C PRO A 5 18.84 -7.61 12.81
N SER A 6 17.85 -7.48 13.69
CA SER A 6 16.41 -7.59 13.39
C SER A 6 15.72 -6.24 13.18
N ILE A 7 16.45 -5.14 13.23
CA ILE A 7 15.92 -3.80 12.97
C ILE A 7 16.31 -3.44 11.55
N SER A 8 15.32 -3.08 10.73
CA SER A 8 15.60 -2.63 9.38
C SER A 8 16.50 -1.39 9.43
N LYS A 9 17.48 -1.37 8.53
CA LYS A 9 18.46 -0.28 8.43
C LYS A 9 17.94 0.89 7.59
N GLU A 10 16.80 0.72 6.94
CA GLU A 10 16.27 1.69 6.00
C GLU A 10 15.19 2.59 6.63
N GLY A 11 14.63 3.53 5.86
CA GLY A 11 13.68 4.64 6.17
C GLY A 11 13.36 5.07 7.60
N ASN A 12 14.39 5.11 8.40
CA ASN A 12 14.48 6.04 9.51
C ASN A 12 14.41 7.50 9.04
N ASP A 13 14.67 7.78 7.75
CA ASP A 13 14.46 9.09 7.13
C ASP A 13 13.13 9.15 6.34
N PRO A 14 12.21 10.08 6.69
CA PRO A 14 10.94 10.26 6.00
C PRO A 14 11.02 10.55 4.49
N LYS A 15 12.04 11.29 4.04
CA LYS A 15 12.18 11.66 2.63
C LYS A 15 12.69 10.49 1.81
N ASP A 16 13.65 9.73 2.33
CA ASP A 16 14.13 8.50 1.70
C ASP A 16 13.04 7.42 1.68
N ALA A 17 12.19 7.36 2.72
CA ALA A 17 10.99 6.52 2.70
C ALA A 17 9.98 6.96 1.63
N ALA A 18 9.70 8.25 1.51
CA ALA A 18 8.81 8.76 0.47
C ALA A 18 9.39 8.50 -0.93
N THR A 19 10.69 8.67 -1.12
CA THR A 19 11.36 8.39 -2.40
C THR A 19 11.18 6.94 -2.82
N ARG A 20 11.43 5.99 -1.91
CA ARG A 20 11.24 4.55 -2.17
C ARG A 20 9.78 4.18 -2.47
N LEU A 21 8.81 4.85 -1.82
CA LEU A 21 7.39 4.68 -2.16
C LEU A 21 7.12 5.14 -3.61
N GLY A 22 7.71 6.25 -4.03
CA GLY A 22 7.63 6.74 -5.40
C GLY A 22 8.18 5.73 -6.40
N ASP A 23 9.40 5.25 -6.16
CA ASP A 23 10.06 4.25 -7.02
C ASP A 23 9.23 2.96 -7.12
N LEU A 24 8.58 2.55 -6.02
CA LEU A 24 7.69 1.40 -6.02
C LEU A 24 6.45 1.64 -6.92
N ILE A 25 5.82 2.81 -6.83
CA ILE A 25 4.68 3.14 -7.68
C ILE A 25 5.11 3.15 -9.15
N ASP A 26 6.24 3.76 -9.48
CA ASP A 26 6.77 3.82 -10.85
C ASP A 26 7.06 2.41 -11.39
N LYS A 27 7.58 1.53 -10.54
CA LYS A 27 7.77 0.13 -10.88
C LYS A 27 6.45 -0.55 -11.19
N ILE A 28 5.40 -0.37 -10.36
CA ILE A 28 4.08 -0.97 -10.61
C ILE A 28 3.51 -0.44 -11.93
N VAL A 29 3.50 0.87 -12.14
CA VAL A 29 3.03 1.50 -13.39
C VAL A 29 3.78 0.97 -14.60
N ARG A 30 5.11 0.81 -14.51
CA ARG A 30 5.93 0.28 -15.61
C ARG A 30 5.52 -1.13 -16.03
N TYR A 31 5.19 -2.00 -15.08
CA TYR A 31 4.82 -3.40 -15.36
C TYR A 31 3.32 -3.57 -15.62
N CYS A 32 2.48 -2.70 -15.06
CA CYS A 32 1.02 -2.76 -15.12
C CYS A 32 0.50 -1.34 -15.38
N PRO A 33 0.61 -0.83 -16.62
CA PRO A 33 0.26 0.56 -16.95
C PRO A 33 -1.24 0.86 -16.82
N ASP A 34 -2.08 -0.17 -16.75
CA ASP A 34 -3.51 -0.07 -16.52
C ASP A 34 -3.91 -0.28 -15.05
N ALA A 35 -2.96 -0.54 -14.15
CA ALA A 35 -3.24 -0.74 -12.73
C ALA A 35 -3.79 0.53 -12.07
N VAL A 36 -4.82 0.37 -11.24
CA VAL A 36 -5.27 1.41 -10.32
C VAL A 36 -4.56 1.24 -8.99
N ILE A 37 -3.85 2.28 -8.53
CA ILE A 37 -3.04 2.24 -7.33
C ILE A 37 -3.63 3.19 -6.28
N LEU A 38 -4.13 2.64 -5.20
CA LEU A 38 -4.57 3.40 -4.02
C LEU A 38 -3.44 3.40 -2.98
N VAL A 39 -2.94 4.57 -2.64
CA VAL A 39 -1.81 4.76 -1.72
C VAL A 39 -2.35 5.27 -0.39
N ALA A 40 -2.39 4.41 0.62
CA ALA A 40 -2.81 4.80 1.96
C ALA A 40 -1.81 5.72 2.64
N ILE A 41 -2.32 6.81 3.22
CA ILE A 41 -1.56 7.64 4.15
C ILE A 41 -1.59 6.94 5.50
N PRO A 42 -0.47 6.40 6.01
CA PRO A 42 -0.46 5.58 7.24
C PRO A 42 -0.94 6.37 8.44
N LEU A 43 -1.75 5.75 9.31
CA LEU A 43 -2.26 6.38 10.55
C LEU A 43 -1.13 6.93 11.44
N ALA A 44 -1.50 7.80 12.38
CA ALA A 44 -0.55 8.29 13.36
C ALA A 44 0.00 7.14 14.20
N SER A 45 1.31 7.18 14.47
CA SER A 45 2.00 6.22 15.32
C SER A 45 2.31 6.84 16.70
N CYS A 46 2.41 6.00 17.73
CA CYS A 46 2.94 6.37 19.04
C CYS A 46 4.28 5.68 19.40
N ASP A 47 4.92 5.01 18.45
CA ASP A 47 6.24 4.40 18.64
C ASP A 47 7.38 5.41 18.44
N THR A 48 8.61 4.91 18.27
CA THR A 48 9.82 5.70 18.03
C THR A 48 9.75 6.54 16.76
N GLU A 49 8.87 6.23 15.82
CA GLU A 49 8.69 6.91 14.55
C GLU A 49 7.66 8.05 14.63
N LYS A 50 6.97 8.21 15.77
CA LYS A 50 6.04 9.33 16.05
C LYS A 50 6.53 10.72 15.60
N PRO A 51 7.79 11.16 15.86
CA PRO A 51 8.24 12.48 15.40
C PRO A 51 8.43 12.59 13.88
N LYS A 52 8.67 11.46 13.21
CA LYS A 52 8.96 11.38 11.77
C LYS A 52 7.68 11.21 10.93
N MET A 53 6.65 10.58 11.49
CA MET A 53 5.41 10.28 10.77
C MET A 53 4.68 11.49 10.18
N PRO A 54 4.58 12.65 10.87
CA PRO A 54 3.97 13.83 10.27
C PRO A 54 4.69 14.28 8.99
N ILE A 55 6.02 14.17 8.95
CA ILE A 55 6.83 14.52 7.77
C ILE A 55 6.53 13.56 6.63
N TYR A 56 6.59 12.25 6.89
CA TYR A 56 6.32 11.23 5.86
C TYR A 56 4.89 11.34 5.32
N ARG A 57 3.89 11.44 6.20
CA ARG A 57 2.47 11.62 5.83
C ARG A 57 2.24 12.84 4.94
N ALA A 58 2.93 13.95 5.21
CA ALA A 58 2.80 15.18 4.41
C ALA A 58 3.37 15.05 2.98
N LEU A 59 4.32 14.13 2.75
CA LEU A 59 4.94 13.93 1.45
C LEU A 59 4.07 13.10 0.49
N ILE A 60 3.31 12.13 1.01
CA ILE A 60 2.52 11.18 0.20
C ILE A 60 1.56 11.89 -0.77
N PRO A 61 0.75 12.89 -0.35
CA PRO A 61 -0.16 13.57 -1.27
C PRO A 61 0.57 14.24 -2.43
N GLY A 62 1.74 14.85 -2.20
CA GLY A 62 2.53 15.49 -3.25
C GLY A 62 3.08 14.49 -4.25
N LEU A 63 3.64 13.40 -3.73
CA LEU A 63 4.20 12.30 -4.50
C LEU A 63 3.17 11.63 -5.42
N VAL A 64 1.97 11.38 -4.91
CA VAL A 64 0.87 10.78 -5.68
C VAL A 64 0.29 11.77 -6.69
N ARG A 65 0.12 13.04 -6.31
CA ARG A 65 -0.37 14.07 -7.24
C ARG A 65 0.53 14.24 -8.46
N GLN A 66 1.85 14.09 -8.31
CA GLN A 66 2.77 14.18 -9.43
C GLN A 66 2.48 13.08 -10.47
N ARG A 67 2.46 11.81 -10.04
CA ARG A 67 2.17 10.66 -10.93
C ARG A 67 0.79 10.72 -11.56
N ARG A 68 -0.22 11.19 -10.79
CA ARG A 68 -1.55 11.43 -11.34
C ARG A 68 -1.57 12.49 -12.43
N LYS A 69 -0.73 13.54 -12.34
CA LYS A 69 -0.57 14.54 -13.41
C LYS A 69 0.14 13.98 -14.64
N ASP A 70 1.03 13.01 -14.43
CA ASP A 70 1.77 12.33 -15.48
C ASP A 70 0.89 11.30 -16.24
N GLY A 71 -0.34 11.05 -15.76
CA GLY A 71 -1.35 10.23 -16.43
C GLY A 71 -1.64 8.91 -15.73
N ASP A 72 -0.92 8.59 -14.65
CA ASP A 72 -1.06 7.31 -13.95
C ASP A 72 -2.35 7.26 -13.12
N HIS A 73 -2.94 6.07 -13.01
CA HIS A 73 -4.14 5.82 -12.21
C HIS A 73 -3.83 5.69 -10.70
N VAL A 74 -3.25 6.73 -10.10
CA VAL A 74 -2.81 6.73 -8.69
C VAL A 74 -3.63 7.72 -7.86
N ILE A 75 -4.12 7.27 -6.70
CA ILE A 75 -4.89 8.09 -5.75
C ILE A 75 -4.33 7.91 -4.34
N ALA A 76 -4.11 9.01 -3.63
CA ALA A 76 -3.79 8.98 -2.21
C ALA A 76 -5.10 8.88 -1.43
N VAL A 77 -5.18 7.94 -0.49
CA VAL A 77 -6.38 7.71 0.32
C VAL A 77 -6.06 8.01 1.78
N ASP A 78 -6.87 8.88 2.39
CA ASP A 78 -6.60 9.44 3.71
C ASP A 78 -7.50 8.80 4.77
N PHE A 79 -6.89 8.03 5.66
CA PHE A 79 -7.56 7.39 6.78
C PHE A 79 -7.55 8.26 8.04
N SER A 80 -7.23 9.57 7.96
CA SER A 80 -7.08 10.44 9.14
C SER A 80 -8.29 10.52 10.06
N THR A 81 -9.49 10.18 9.57
CA THR A 81 -10.73 10.15 10.36
C THR A 81 -10.98 8.81 11.07
N PHE A 82 -10.10 7.83 10.89
CA PHE A 82 -10.18 6.54 11.57
C PHE A 82 -10.12 6.72 13.09
N ASP A 83 -10.99 6.02 13.81
CA ASP A 83 -11.02 6.09 15.27
C ASP A 83 -9.81 5.38 15.87
N LEU A 84 -8.92 6.14 16.51
CA LEU A 84 -7.73 5.58 17.17
C LEU A 84 -8.09 4.73 18.39
N GLY A 85 -9.32 4.81 18.92
CA GLY A 85 -9.85 3.89 19.93
C GLY A 85 -9.92 2.45 19.44
N GLU A 86 -9.95 2.23 18.13
CA GLU A 86 -9.95 0.91 17.49
C GLU A 86 -8.55 0.37 17.20
N LEU A 87 -7.53 0.88 17.89
CA LEU A 87 -6.17 0.37 17.88
C LEU A 87 -5.86 -0.35 19.20
N ARG A 88 -5.33 -1.58 19.14
CA ARG A 88 -5.04 -2.38 20.34
C ARG A 88 -3.76 -1.96 21.06
N ASP A 89 -2.75 -1.56 20.29
CA ASP A 89 -1.43 -1.16 20.78
C ASP A 89 -1.01 0.18 20.15
N CYS A 90 -2.00 0.98 19.76
CA CYS A 90 -1.82 2.28 19.09
C CYS A 90 -1.12 2.20 17.71
N LEU A 91 -0.89 0.99 17.20
CA LEU A 91 -0.40 0.73 15.84
C LEU A 91 -1.35 -0.19 15.07
N HIS A 92 -1.74 -1.29 15.68
CA HIS A 92 -2.52 -2.34 15.03
C HIS A 92 -4.01 -2.20 15.33
N PRO A 93 -4.87 -2.23 14.29
CA PRO A 93 -6.31 -2.28 14.49
C PRO A 93 -6.77 -3.47 15.33
N THR A 94 -7.85 -3.29 16.08
CA THR A 94 -8.66 -4.38 16.65
C THR A 94 -9.38 -5.11 15.51
N ASN A 95 -10.05 -6.23 15.79
CA ASN A 95 -10.90 -6.89 14.79
C ASN A 95 -12.00 -5.96 14.25
N GLU A 96 -12.57 -5.13 15.12
CA GLU A 96 -13.57 -4.12 14.73
C GLU A 96 -12.90 -3.00 13.91
N GLY A 97 -11.72 -2.54 14.32
CA GLY A 97 -10.90 -1.61 13.55
C GLY A 97 -10.56 -2.11 12.15
N TYR A 98 -10.30 -3.42 11.97
CA TYR A 98 -10.15 -4.02 10.66
C TYR A 98 -11.44 -3.96 9.83
N SER A 99 -12.60 -4.17 10.45
CA SER A 99 -13.92 -4.05 9.79
C SER A 99 -14.15 -2.62 9.29
N ILE A 100 -13.98 -1.62 10.18
CA ILE A 100 -14.09 -0.20 9.86
C ILE A 100 -13.11 0.19 8.74
N MET A 101 -11.88 -0.32 8.79
CA MET A 101 -10.92 -0.03 7.75
C MET A 101 -11.31 -0.64 6.40
N GLY A 102 -11.98 -1.80 6.41
CA GLY A 102 -12.61 -2.39 5.23
C GLY A 102 -13.66 -1.47 4.60
N ASP A 103 -14.49 -0.82 5.41
CA ASP A 103 -15.49 0.14 4.92
C ASP A 103 -14.83 1.36 4.26
N TYR A 104 -13.76 1.88 4.86
CA TYR A 104 -12.98 2.97 4.27
C TYR A 104 -12.40 2.56 2.90
N TRP A 105 -11.79 1.37 2.82
CA TRP A 105 -11.29 0.84 1.55
C TRP A 105 -12.40 0.72 0.50
N TYR A 106 -13.56 0.18 0.88
CA TYR A 106 -14.72 0.07 0.00
C TYR A 106 -15.19 1.43 -0.51
N ASP A 107 -15.25 2.44 0.37
CA ASP A 107 -15.61 3.80 0.00
C ASP A 107 -14.60 4.45 -0.95
N PHE A 108 -13.29 4.24 -0.74
CA PHE A 108 -12.27 4.74 -1.67
C PHE A 108 -12.35 4.04 -3.03
N ILE A 109 -12.59 2.72 -3.06
CA ILE A 109 -12.76 1.97 -4.31
C ILE A 109 -13.97 2.49 -5.10
N LYS A 110 -15.10 2.78 -4.45
CA LYS A 110 -16.28 3.38 -5.10
C LYS A 110 -16.03 4.77 -5.69
N GLN A 111 -15.04 5.50 -5.18
CA GLN A 111 -14.66 6.83 -5.65
C GLN A 111 -13.63 6.81 -6.78
N VAL A 112 -13.08 5.65 -7.14
CA VAL A 112 -12.18 5.51 -8.28
C VAL A 112 -12.90 6.00 -9.55
N PRO A 113 -12.26 6.85 -10.38
CA PRO A 113 -12.87 7.33 -11.62
C PRO A 113 -13.36 6.18 -12.50
N LYS A 114 -14.57 6.36 -13.05
CA LYS A 114 -15.16 5.37 -13.98
C LYS A 114 -14.20 5.12 -15.15
N GLY A 115 -14.03 3.85 -15.51
CA GLY A 115 -13.17 3.42 -16.61
C GLY A 115 -11.69 3.20 -16.24
N TRP A 116 -11.28 3.55 -15.01
CA TRP A 116 -9.95 3.19 -14.50
C TRP A 116 -9.86 1.69 -14.20
N ILE A 117 -10.85 1.15 -13.49
CA ILE A 117 -10.98 -0.29 -13.23
C ILE A 117 -11.62 -0.94 -14.46
N LYS A 118 -10.95 -1.93 -15.04
CA LYS A 118 -11.34 -2.65 -16.25
C LYS A 118 -11.44 -4.15 -15.97
N GLU A 119 -11.98 -4.89 -16.93
CA GLU A 119 -12.01 -6.34 -16.88
C GLU A 119 -10.60 -6.92 -16.70
N PRO A 120 -10.48 -8.04 -15.96
CA PRO A 120 -9.23 -8.75 -15.80
C PRO A 120 -8.53 -9.05 -17.13
N VAL A 121 -7.20 -8.89 -17.15
CA VAL A 121 -6.36 -9.26 -18.29
C VAL A 121 -5.66 -10.57 -17.99
N GLY A 122 -5.93 -11.59 -18.81
CA GLY A 122 -5.33 -12.93 -18.71
C GLY A 122 -6.32 -13.99 -18.23
N ASP A 123 -5.89 -15.25 -18.27
CA ASP A 123 -6.68 -16.36 -17.74
C ASP A 123 -6.81 -16.26 -16.22
N ASP A 124 -7.95 -16.72 -15.69
CA ASP A 124 -8.12 -16.86 -14.24
C ASP A 124 -6.98 -17.70 -13.64
N PRO A 125 -6.39 -17.27 -12.52
CA PRO A 125 -5.36 -18.05 -11.87
C PRO A 125 -5.91 -19.43 -11.50
N LYS A 126 -5.35 -20.47 -12.11
CA LYS A 126 -5.70 -21.85 -11.80
C LYS A 126 -5.18 -22.17 -10.41
N ARG A 127 -6.07 -22.20 -9.43
CA ARG A 127 -5.74 -22.70 -8.10
C ARG A 127 -5.59 -24.22 -8.20
N GLU A 128 -4.35 -24.71 -8.16
CA GLU A 128 -4.12 -26.16 -8.06
C GLU A 128 -4.78 -26.70 -6.79
N GLU A 129 -5.46 -27.83 -6.90
CA GLU A 129 -6.34 -28.39 -5.85
C GLU A 129 -5.62 -28.70 -4.53
N ASN A 130 -4.27 -28.71 -4.54
CA ASN A 130 -3.43 -29.11 -3.40
C ASN A 130 -2.61 -27.96 -2.76
N GLY A 131 -2.89 -26.69 -3.09
CA GLY A 131 -2.44 -25.54 -2.29
C GLY A 131 -0.92 -25.24 -2.25
N VAL A 132 -0.08 -25.99 -2.97
CA VAL A 132 1.36 -25.69 -3.10
C VAL A 132 1.58 -24.97 -4.43
N GLY A 133 1.43 -23.65 -4.44
CA GLY A 133 1.65 -22.83 -5.63
C GLY A 133 3.13 -22.86 -6.07
N ARG A 134 3.49 -23.74 -7.00
CA ARG A 134 4.77 -23.67 -7.70
C ARG A 134 4.65 -22.60 -8.80
N ARG A 135 5.28 -21.45 -8.58
CA ARG A 135 5.33 -20.34 -9.54
C ARG A 135 6.06 -20.80 -10.82
N VAL A 136 5.31 -21.21 -11.84
CA VAL A 136 5.81 -21.23 -13.22
C VAL A 136 5.59 -19.82 -13.75
N LEU A 137 6.67 -19.07 -13.91
CA LEU A 137 6.63 -17.74 -14.53
C LEU A 137 6.40 -17.92 -16.04
N PRO A 138 5.31 -17.39 -16.64
CA PRO A 138 5.22 -17.32 -18.09
C PRO A 138 6.08 -16.16 -18.62
N ASP A 139 6.55 -16.29 -19.87
CA ASP A 139 7.42 -15.33 -20.59
C ASP A 139 6.82 -13.93 -20.78
N LYS A 140 5.57 -13.70 -20.36
CA LYS A 140 4.91 -12.39 -20.33
C LYS A 140 4.11 -12.27 -19.03
N MET A 141 4.54 -11.34 -18.19
CA MET A 141 3.94 -11.09 -16.88
C MET A 141 2.70 -10.22 -17.03
N SER A 142 1.51 -10.82 -17.15
CA SER A 142 0.24 -10.15 -16.88
C SER A 142 -0.04 -10.28 -15.38
N ILE A 143 0.35 -9.28 -14.59
CA ILE A 143 0.01 -9.27 -13.15
C ILE A 143 -1.41 -8.76 -13.01
N LEU A 144 -2.34 -9.70 -12.84
CA LEU A 144 -3.64 -9.37 -12.28
C LEU A 144 -3.45 -9.06 -10.79
N GLY A 145 -3.67 -7.81 -10.39
CA GLY A 145 -3.53 -7.43 -8.99
C GLY A 145 -4.11 -6.06 -8.69
N ILE A 146 -5.24 -6.05 -8.00
CA ILE A 146 -5.49 -4.98 -7.03
C ILE A 146 -4.36 -5.12 -6.00
N VAL A 147 -3.35 -4.24 -6.10
CA VAL A 147 -2.32 -4.13 -5.05
C VAL A 147 -2.95 -3.37 -3.89
N LEU A 148 -3.74 -4.08 -3.09
CA LEU A 148 -4.00 -3.69 -1.70
C LEU A 148 -2.73 -4.05 -0.94
N CYS A 149 -1.85 -3.07 -0.76
CA CYS A 149 -0.64 -3.24 0.03
C CYS A 149 -0.99 -3.26 1.52
N TRP A 150 -1.63 -4.35 1.96
CA TRP A 150 -1.95 -4.63 3.35
C TRP A 150 -1.31 -5.97 3.74
N GLY A 151 -0.11 -5.87 4.30
CA GLY A 151 0.69 -7.02 4.74
C GLY A 151 0.16 -7.59 6.04
N VAL A 152 -0.46 -8.77 5.95
CA VAL A 152 -0.76 -9.62 7.11
C VAL A 152 0.41 -10.60 7.27
N TYR A 153 1.14 -10.42 8.37
CA TYR A 153 2.27 -11.18 8.94
C TYR A 153 3.66 -11.02 8.32
N HIS A 154 4.60 -10.70 9.23
CA HIS A 154 6.03 -10.40 9.06
C HIS A 154 6.35 -9.04 8.41
N MET A 155 6.04 -7.98 9.18
CA MET A 155 6.99 -6.92 9.52
C MET A 155 7.93 -6.50 8.37
N CYS A 156 7.39 -5.84 7.34
CA CYS A 156 8.11 -4.71 6.75
C CYS A 156 7.97 -3.55 7.73
N TRP A 157 8.76 -3.60 8.80
CA TRP A 157 9.21 -2.36 9.43
C TRP A 157 10.35 -1.85 8.58
N VAL A 158 10.19 -0.60 8.19
CA VAL A 158 11.31 0.23 7.78
C VAL A 158 12.27 0.39 8.96
#